data_AF-A0A2G9ULR7-F1
#
_entry.id   AF-A0A2G9ULR7-F1
#
_cell.length_a   1.000
_cell.length_b   1.000
_cell.length_c   1.000
_cell.angle_alpha   90.00
_cell.angle_beta   90.00
_cell.angle_gamma   90.00
#
_symmetry.space_group_name_H-M   'P 1'
#
loop_
_entity.id
_entity.type
_entity.pdbx_description
1 polymer ?
#
loop_
_entity_poly.entity_id
_entity_poly.type
_entity_poly.pdbx_seq_one_letter_code
_entity_poly.pdbx_strand_id
1 'polypeptide(L)'
;MRASLCLLALTFWLSDCEAQRLRVMTFNIWNSGSHVENGLRKIAKHILLVDPDIVGLQEVQRPDVLPDLLRWMGKPWTGVAGDEFYPDIAILTKHEMIMQSFAKTNRSISVKVQLQSGHVVSFWSVHLDYKSFGPYAANNKLVTNVDQILAGEKPLKRAGTDSYYTKSP
;
A
#
# COMPACT_ATOMS: atom_id res chain seq x y z
N MET A 1 56.77 -0.63 9.87
CA MET A 1 55.53 -0.06 9.30
C MET A 1 54.51 -1.16 9.02
N ARG A 2 53.87 -1.73 10.05
CA ARG A 2 52.79 -2.75 9.92
C ARG A 2 51.80 -2.71 11.09
N ALA A 3 51.52 -1.50 11.61
CA ALA A 3 50.56 -1.31 12.71
C ALA A 3 49.36 -0.44 12.31
N SER A 4 49.35 0.13 11.10
CA SER A 4 48.31 1.10 10.69
C SER A 4 47.14 0.52 9.91
N LEU A 5 47.13 -0.79 9.60
CA LEU A 5 46.03 -1.41 8.84
C LEU A 5 44.90 -1.95 9.72
N CYS A 6 45.17 -2.29 10.99
CA CYS A 6 44.13 -2.85 11.87
C CYS A 6 43.16 -1.81 12.44
N LEU A 7 43.55 -0.53 12.50
CA LEU A 7 42.70 0.51 13.07
C LEU A 7 41.57 0.97 12.12
N LEU A 8 41.78 0.87 10.80
CA LEU A 8 40.77 1.17 9.78
C LEU A 8 39.70 0.06 9.66
N ALA A 9 40.00 -1.16 10.09
CA ALA A 9 39.04 -2.25 10.11
C ALA A 9 38.09 -2.17 11.31
N LEU A 10 38.48 -1.53 12.42
CA LEU A 10 37.67 -1.44 13.63
C LEU A 10 36.59 -0.35 13.57
N THR A 11 36.78 0.69 12.74
CA THR A 11 35.79 1.77 12.57
C THR A 11 34.57 1.35 11.73
N PHE A 12 34.63 0.22 11.03
CA PHE A 12 33.49 -0.37 10.31
C PHE A 12 32.58 -1.24 11.19
N TRP A 13 32.96 -1.49 12.45
CA TRP A 13 32.20 -2.33 13.39
C TRP A 13 31.42 -1.54 14.44
N LEU A 14 31.48 -0.21 14.40
CA LEU A 14 30.47 0.64 15.01
C LEU A 14 29.40 0.92 13.96
N SER A 15 28.76 -0.14 13.47
CA SER A 15 27.51 0.01 12.74
C SER A 15 26.53 0.68 13.68
N ASP A 16 26.13 1.87 13.28
CA ASP A 16 25.20 2.74 13.96
C ASP A 16 24.11 1.94 14.68
N CYS A 17 24.03 2.11 16.00
CA CYS A 17 22.80 1.89 16.74
C CYS A 17 21.83 3.04 16.41
N GLU A 18 21.69 3.38 15.12
CA GLU A 18 20.56 4.17 14.65
C GLU A 18 19.35 3.28 14.91
N ALA A 19 18.42 3.75 15.73
CA ALA A 19 17.14 3.07 15.91
C ALA A 19 16.58 2.79 14.51
N GLN A 20 16.50 1.50 14.13
CA GLN A 20 16.10 1.15 12.78
C GLN A 20 14.75 1.79 12.46
N ARG A 21 14.77 2.73 11.53
CA ARG A 21 13.60 3.48 11.13
C ARG A 21 12.87 2.71 10.03
N LEU A 22 11.61 2.38 10.28
CA LEU A 22 10.69 1.92 9.24
C LEU A 22 9.95 3.12 8.64
N ARG A 23 10.14 3.40 7.35
CA ARG A 23 9.38 4.41 6.61
C ARG A 23 8.24 3.74 5.84
N VAL A 24 7.01 4.06 6.21
CA VAL A 24 5.81 3.56 5.52
C VAL A 24 5.16 4.68 4.73
N MET A 25 4.70 4.38 3.52
CA MET A 25 3.84 5.24 2.73
C MET A 25 2.48 4.56 2.52
N THR A 26 1.40 5.30 2.70
CA THR A 26 0.08 4.92 2.20
C THR A 26 -0.34 5.91 1.15
N PHE A 27 -0.83 5.44 0.00
CA PHE A 27 -1.10 6.28 -1.14
C PHE A 27 -2.29 5.79 -1.94
N ASN A 28 -3.43 6.47 -1.78
CA ASN A 28 -4.51 6.37 -2.74
C ASN A 28 -4.09 7.12 -4.00
N ILE A 29 -3.97 6.39 -5.11
CA ILE A 29 -3.41 6.90 -6.36
C ILE A 29 -4.46 7.41 -7.35
N TRP A 30 -5.68 7.67 -6.88
CA TRP A 30 -6.81 8.25 -7.60
C TRP A 30 -6.99 7.67 -9.01
N ASN A 31 -7.64 6.52 -9.06
CA ASN A 31 -7.86 5.73 -10.26
C ASN A 31 -6.57 5.43 -11.05
N SER A 32 -5.52 5.02 -10.35
CA SER A 32 -4.21 4.73 -10.94
C SER A 32 -3.61 5.90 -11.74
N GLY A 33 -3.87 7.12 -11.26
CA GLY A 33 -3.39 8.37 -11.84
C GLY A 33 -4.03 8.72 -13.18
N SER A 34 -5.17 8.13 -13.55
CA SER A 34 -5.81 8.33 -14.86
C SER A 34 -6.25 9.79 -15.10
N HIS A 35 -6.46 10.55 -14.02
CA HIS A 35 -6.89 11.95 -14.06
C HIS A 35 -5.73 12.95 -14.17
N VAL A 36 -4.48 12.46 -14.24
CA VAL A 36 -3.29 13.28 -14.33
C VAL A 36 -2.48 12.84 -15.53
N GLU A 37 -2.05 13.80 -16.34
CA GLU A 37 -1.15 13.51 -17.46
C GLU A 37 0.13 12.84 -16.95
N ASN A 38 0.47 11.67 -17.52
CA ASN A 38 1.55 10.81 -17.06
C ASN A 38 1.46 10.43 -15.57
N GLY A 39 0.24 10.34 -15.02
CA GLY A 39 -0.02 10.16 -13.60
C GLY A 39 0.70 8.97 -13.00
N LEU A 40 0.65 7.80 -13.66
CA LEU A 40 1.33 6.60 -13.15
C LEU A 40 2.86 6.77 -13.06
N ARG A 41 3.48 7.47 -14.02
CA ARG A 41 4.93 7.77 -13.97
C ARG A 41 5.24 8.73 -12.84
N LYS A 42 4.38 9.73 -12.60
CA LYS A 42 4.52 10.67 -11.48
C LYS A 42 4.37 9.97 -10.13
N ILE A 43 3.46 9.00 -10.03
CA ILE A 43 3.30 8.14 -8.84
C ILE A 43 4.60 7.37 -8.57
N ALA A 44 5.14 6.65 -9.56
CA ALA A 44 6.42 5.94 -9.41
C ALA A 44 7.56 6.89 -9.00
N LYS A 45 7.68 8.04 -9.67
CA LYS A 45 8.67 9.07 -9.32
C LYS A 45 8.51 9.56 -7.87
N HIS A 46 7.27 9.76 -7.41
CA HIS A 46 7.01 10.25 -6.06
C HIS A 46 7.35 9.21 -5.00
N ILE A 47 7.00 7.93 -5.23
CA ILE A 47 7.40 6.83 -4.34
C ILE A 47 8.93 6.77 -4.22
N LEU A 48 9.66 6.83 -5.34
CA LEU A 48 11.13 6.84 -5.34
C LEU A 48 11.72 8.06 -4.62
N LEU A 49 11.10 9.24 -4.77
CA LEU A 49 11.54 10.47 -4.12
C LEU A 49 11.38 10.40 -2.59
N VAL A 50 10.27 9.81 -2.12
CA VAL A 50 9.99 9.63 -0.69
C VAL A 50 10.83 8.51 -0.09
N ASP A 51 11.26 7.55 -0.92
CA ASP A 51 12.07 6.39 -0.54
C ASP A 51 11.53 5.60 0.68
N PRO A 52 10.25 5.19 0.70
CA PRO A 52 9.69 4.38 1.78
C PRO A 52 10.19 2.94 1.73
N ASP A 53 10.15 2.24 2.85
CA ASP A 53 10.43 0.80 2.95
C ASP A 53 9.27 -0.04 2.43
N ILE A 54 8.04 0.35 2.80
CA ILE A 54 6.80 -0.33 2.44
C ILE A 54 5.78 0.72 1.97
N VAL A 55 5.07 0.41 0.89
CA VAL A 55 4.00 1.22 0.31
C VAL A 55 2.70 0.43 0.29
N GLY A 56 1.63 0.96 0.88
CA GLY A 56 0.26 0.51 0.63
C GLY A 56 -0.39 1.41 -0.42
N LEU A 57 -0.83 0.85 -1.54
CA LEU A 57 -1.57 1.57 -2.58
C LEU A 57 -3.07 1.28 -2.47
N GLN A 58 -3.89 2.29 -2.80
CA GLN A 58 -5.34 2.17 -3.00
C GLN A 58 -5.77 2.79 -4.33
N GLU A 59 -6.92 2.40 -4.86
CA GLU A 59 -7.41 2.72 -6.21
C GLU A 59 -6.49 2.25 -7.35
N VAL A 60 -5.97 1.03 -7.20
CA VAL A 60 -5.31 0.29 -8.28
C VAL A 60 -6.39 -0.30 -9.20
N GLN A 61 -6.72 0.39 -10.29
CA GLN A 61 -7.90 0.13 -11.12
C GLN A 61 -7.72 -0.99 -12.14
N ARG A 62 -6.46 -1.31 -12.49
CA ARG A 62 -6.16 -2.22 -13.58
C ARG A 62 -4.98 -3.14 -13.26
N PRO A 63 -4.91 -4.34 -13.87
CA PRO A 63 -3.86 -5.32 -13.58
C PRO A 63 -2.46 -4.90 -14.01
N ASP A 64 -2.34 -4.04 -15.04
CA ASP A 64 -1.08 -3.53 -15.58
C ASP A 64 -0.35 -2.55 -14.65
N VAL A 65 -1.09 -1.94 -13.72
CA VAL A 65 -0.59 -0.83 -12.87
C VAL A 65 0.60 -1.25 -12.02
N LEU A 66 0.49 -2.38 -11.29
CA LEU A 66 1.57 -2.85 -10.42
C LEU A 66 2.82 -3.26 -11.23
N PRO A 67 2.72 -4.10 -12.28
CA PRO A 67 3.86 -4.40 -13.15
C PRO A 67 4.54 -3.15 -13.74
N ASP A 68 3.75 -2.15 -14.16
CA ASP A 68 4.29 -0.91 -14.72
C ASP A 68 5.04 -0.06 -13.69
N LEU A 69 4.49 0.07 -12.47
CA LEU A 69 5.15 0.73 -11.35
C LEU A 69 6.47 0.04 -11.02
N LEU A 70 6.46 -1.28 -10.84
CA LEU A 70 7.66 -2.07 -10.52
C LEU A 70 8.71 -1.98 -11.63
N ARG A 71 8.31 -1.96 -12.90
CA ARG A 71 9.22 -1.77 -14.03
C ARG A 71 9.91 -0.40 -14.01
N TRP A 72 9.18 0.67 -13.70
CA TRP A 72 9.76 2.02 -13.63
C TRP A 72 10.56 2.28 -12.35
N MET A 73 10.18 1.65 -11.24
CA MET A 73 10.88 1.75 -9.96
C MET A 73 12.15 0.89 -9.92
N GLY A 74 12.17 -0.21 -10.69
CA GLY A 74 13.32 -1.09 -10.80
C GLY A 74 13.60 -1.87 -9.51
N LYS A 75 14.71 -2.62 -9.51
CA LYS A 75 15.18 -3.32 -8.30
C LYS A 75 15.57 -2.30 -7.21
N PRO A 76 15.33 -2.60 -5.91
CA PRO A 76 14.91 -3.88 -5.36
C PRO A 76 13.39 -4.05 -5.19
N TRP A 77 12.57 -3.20 -5.81
CA TRP A 77 11.13 -3.17 -5.56
C TRP A 77 10.41 -4.45 -6.02
N THR A 78 9.56 -4.96 -5.14
CA THR A 78 8.61 -6.03 -5.41
C THR A 78 7.23 -5.65 -4.88
N GLY A 79 6.17 -6.37 -5.27
CA GLY A 79 4.84 -6.09 -4.76
C GLY A 79 3.82 -7.19 -5.01
N VAL A 80 2.69 -7.08 -4.33
CA VAL A 80 1.52 -7.97 -4.43
C VAL A 80 0.25 -7.13 -4.53
N ALA A 81 -0.73 -7.59 -5.30
CA ALA A 81 -2.02 -6.92 -5.48
C ALA A 81 -3.17 -7.82 -5.01
N GLY A 82 -4.33 -7.21 -4.70
CA GLY A 82 -5.45 -7.94 -4.11
C GLY A 82 -6.26 -8.82 -5.06
N ASP A 83 -6.45 -8.41 -6.30
CA ASP A 83 -7.29 -9.08 -7.28
C ASP A 83 -6.62 -9.10 -8.65
N GLU A 84 -6.95 -10.11 -9.45
CA GLU A 84 -6.36 -10.27 -10.78
C GLU A 84 -6.93 -9.29 -11.81
N PHE A 85 -8.23 -8.96 -11.72
CA PHE A 85 -8.92 -8.11 -12.70
C PHE A 85 -9.09 -6.67 -12.25
N TYR A 86 -9.38 -6.45 -10.97
CA TYR A 86 -9.59 -5.13 -10.37
C TYR A 86 -8.87 -5.09 -9.03
N PRO A 87 -7.55 -4.85 -9.01
CA PRO A 87 -6.76 -5.07 -7.81
C PRO A 87 -7.20 -4.27 -6.59
N ASP A 88 -7.63 -3.02 -6.82
CA ASP A 88 -7.99 -1.97 -5.86
C ASP A 88 -6.87 -1.58 -4.87
N ILE A 89 -6.18 -2.57 -4.32
CA ILE A 89 -5.18 -2.47 -3.27
C ILE A 89 -3.92 -3.21 -3.71
N ALA A 90 -2.76 -2.60 -3.44
CA ALA A 90 -1.46 -3.27 -3.59
C ALA A 90 -0.53 -2.95 -2.42
N ILE A 91 0.45 -3.82 -2.19
CA ILE A 91 1.56 -3.61 -1.26
C ILE A 91 2.85 -3.71 -2.07
N LEU A 92 3.73 -2.71 -1.96
CA LEU A 92 5.06 -2.70 -2.56
C LEU A 92 6.11 -2.57 -1.45
N THR A 93 7.28 -3.15 -1.65
CA THR A 93 8.38 -3.08 -0.69
C THR A 93 9.74 -3.30 -1.36
N LYS A 94 10.80 -2.76 -0.76
CA LYS A 94 12.20 -3.05 -1.09
C LYS A 94 12.74 -4.30 -0.35
N HIS A 95 11.97 -4.81 0.58
CA HIS A 95 12.31 -5.93 1.47
C HIS A 95 11.65 -7.23 1.01
N GLU A 96 12.05 -8.36 1.58
CA GLU A 96 11.48 -9.67 1.23
C GLU A 96 10.05 -9.82 1.77
N MET A 97 9.13 -10.27 0.92
CA MET A 97 7.78 -10.65 1.31
C MET A 97 7.69 -12.16 1.57
N ILE A 98 7.20 -12.53 2.75
CA ILE A 98 6.91 -13.93 3.10
C ILE A 98 5.54 -14.28 2.52
N MET A 99 5.51 -14.69 1.25
CA MET A 99 4.26 -14.85 0.49
C MET A 99 3.29 -15.89 1.07
N GLN A 100 3.77 -16.87 1.84
CA GLN A 100 2.93 -17.84 2.56
C GLN A 100 2.05 -17.18 3.64
N SER A 101 2.36 -15.94 4.04
CA SER A 101 1.57 -15.15 4.98
C SER A 101 0.55 -14.23 4.30
N PHE A 102 0.44 -14.29 2.97
CA PHE A 102 -0.52 -13.48 2.24
C PHE A 102 -1.94 -13.77 2.71
N ALA A 103 -2.66 -12.72 3.10
CA ALA A 103 -4.05 -12.79 3.51
C ALA A 103 -4.85 -11.69 2.81
N LYS A 104 -6.12 -11.97 2.56
CA LYS A 104 -7.02 -11.05 1.85
C LYS A 104 -8.40 -11.04 2.48
N THR A 105 -9.01 -9.87 2.50
CA THR A 105 -10.44 -9.66 2.74
C THR A 105 -11.09 -9.00 1.52
N ASN A 106 -12.37 -8.64 1.61
CA ASN A 106 -13.04 -7.85 0.58
C ASN A 106 -12.52 -6.41 0.45
N ARG A 107 -11.80 -5.88 1.45
CA ARG A 107 -11.36 -4.47 1.53
C ARG A 107 -9.91 -4.30 1.96
N SER A 108 -9.14 -5.39 2.03
CA SER A 108 -7.75 -5.35 2.48
C SER A 108 -6.92 -6.51 1.94
N ILE A 109 -5.62 -6.29 1.88
CA ILE A 109 -4.62 -7.35 1.76
C ILE A 109 -3.56 -7.20 2.83
N SER A 110 -2.89 -8.30 3.15
CA SER A 110 -1.79 -8.35 4.10
C SER A 110 -0.69 -9.28 3.64
N VAL A 111 0.54 -8.94 3.99
CA VAL A 111 1.70 -9.82 3.85
C VAL A 111 2.70 -9.48 4.97
N LYS A 112 3.44 -10.49 5.44
CA LYS A 112 4.59 -10.27 6.32
C LYS A 112 5.81 -9.87 5.49
N VAL A 113 6.50 -8.83 5.94
CA VAL A 113 7.71 -8.28 5.32
C VAL A 113 8.87 -8.48 6.27
N GLN A 114 9.93 -9.14 5.80
CA GLN A 114 11.17 -9.36 6.54
C GLN A 114 12.09 -8.15 6.33
N LEU A 115 12.26 -7.33 7.35
CA LEU A 115 13.13 -6.15 7.32
C LEU A 115 14.60 -6.56 7.43
N GLN A 116 15.49 -5.69 6.95
CA GLN A 116 16.94 -5.86 7.09
C GLN A 116 17.43 -5.89 8.55
N SER A 117 16.63 -5.43 9.54
CA SER A 117 16.92 -5.65 10.97
C SER A 117 16.95 -7.10 11.40
N GLY A 118 16.27 -7.97 10.64
CA GLY A 118 15.77 -9.24 11.16
C GLY A 118 14.37 -9.15 11.77
N HIS A 119 13.78 -7.96 11.94
CA HIS A 119 12.37 -7.84 12.36
C HIS A 119 11.41 -8.23 11.23
N VAL A 120 10.28 -8.84 11.61
CA VAL A 120 9.18 -9.16 10.68
C VAL A 120 7.98 -8.29 11.00
N VAL A 121 7.46 -7.60 9.99
CA VAL A 121 6.28 -6.74 10.11
C VAL A 121 5.11 -7.35 9.35
N SER A 122 3.97 -7.53 10.02
CA SER A 122 2.71 -7.84 9.33
C SER A 122 2.09 -6.53 8.83
N PHE A 123 2.11 -6.31 7.51
CA PHE A 123 1.60 -5.08 6.92
C PHE A 123 0.22 -5.30 6.29
N TRP A 124 -0.75 -4.47 6.67
CA TRP A 124 -2.11 -4.49 6.13
C TRP A 124 -2.36 -3.20 5.34
N SER A 125 -2.73 -3.32 4.07
CA SER A 125 -3.25 -2.21 3.26
C SER A 125 -4.76 -2.37 3.13
N VAL A 126 -5.50 -1.30 3.42
CA VAL A 126 -6.96 -1.31 3.54
C VAL A 126 -7.54 -0.18 2.70
N HIS A 127 -8.60 -0.47 1.95
CA HIS A 127 -9.38 0.53 1.23
C HIS A 127 -10.86 0.32 1.54
N LEU A 128 -11.39 1.11 2.47
CA LEU A 128 -12.79 1.02 2.91
C LEU A 128 -13.69 1.80 1.95
N ASP A 129 -14.96 1.39 1.87
CA ASP A 129 -15.94 2.11 1.07
C ASP A 129 -16.20 3.49 1.66
N TYR A 130 -16.16 4.54 0.85
CA TYR A 130 -16.42 5.90 1.35
C TYR A 130 -17.92 6.19 1.53
N LYS A 131 -18.83 5.40 0.92
CA LYS A 131 -20.29 5.55 1.08
C LYS A 131 -20.87 4.50 2.02
N SER A 132 -20.38 3.28 1.89
CA SER A 132 -20.85 2.11 2.63
C SER A 132 -19.90 1.75 3.78
N PHE A 133 -19.63 2.72 4.66
CA PHE A 133 -18.78 2.55 5.85
C PHE A 133 -19.64 2.48 7.11
N GLY A 134 -19.61 1.36 7.81
CA GLY A 134 -20.48 1.09 8.96
C GLY A 134 -20.44 2.14 10.08
N PRO A 135 -19.28 2.74 10.41
CA PRO A 135 -19.22 3.84 11.36
C PRO A 135 -20.07 5.05 10.98
N TYR A 136 -20.31 5.33 9.70
CA TYR A 136 -21.27 6.37 9.31
C TYR A 136 -22.71 5.98 9.64
N ALA A 137 -23.08 4.72 9.43
CA ALA A 137 -24.38 4.20 9.85
C ALA A 137 -24.50 4.20 11.39
N ALA A 138 -23.45 3.81 12.12
CA ALA A 138 -23.43 3.82 13.58
C ALA A 138 -23.59 5.24 14.17
N ASN A 139 -23.12 6.27 13.46
CA ASN A 139 -23.30 7.66 13.87
C ASN A 139 -24.72 8.20 13.60
N ASN A 140 -25.55 7.49 12.84
CA ASN A 140 -26.93 7.88 12.58
C ASN A 140 -27.83 7.48 13.75
N LYS A 141 -28.45 8.45 14.42
CA LYS A 141 -29.35 8.22 15.57
C LYS A 141 -30.60 7.37 15.26
N LEU A 142 -30.92 7.19 13.97
CA LEU A 142 -32.00 6.31 13.52
C LEU A 142 -31.58 4.83 13.40
N VAL A 143 -30.28 4.56 13.45
CA VAL A 143 -29.72 3.20 13.46
C VAL A 143 -29.65 2.74 14.92
N THR A 144 -30.37 1.67 15.23
CA THR A 144 -30.52 1.16 16.60
C THR A 144 -30.02 -0.27 16.78
N ASN A 145 -29.55 -0.93 15.72
CA ASN A 145 -28.95 -2.27 15.80
C ASN A 145 -27.83 -2.49 14.76
N VAL A 146 -27.07 -3.58 14.96
CA VAL A 146 -25.92 -3.96 14.12
C VAL A 146 -26.33 -4.41 12.72
N ASP A 147 -27.51 -5.02 12.55
CA ASP A 147 -27.96 -5.52 11.25
C ASP A 147 -28.19 -4.38 10.25
N GLN A 148 -28.69 -3.23 10.71
CA GLN A 148 -28.83 -2.01 9.91
C GLN A 148 -27.47 -1.48 9.43
N ILE A 149 -26.43 -1.58 10.25
CA ILE A 149 -25.06 -1.19 9.88
C ILE A 149 -24.54 -2.13 8.80
N LEU A 150 -24.63 -3.44 9.02
CA LEU A 150 -24.12 -4.46 8.11
C LEU A 150 -24.85 -4.49 6.76
N ALA A 151 -26.14 -4.13 6.74
CA ALA A 151 -26.90 -3.95 5.50
C ALA A 151 -26.32 -2.83 4.63
N GLY A 152 -25.83 -1.74 5.23
CA GLY A 152 -25.22 -0.61 4.53
C GLY A 152 -23.82 -0.92 3.96
N GLU A 153 -23.05 -1.80 4.62
CA GLU A 153 -21.69 -2.20 4.21
C GLU A 153 -21.65 -3.23 3.08
N LYS A 154 -22.79 -3.87 2.77
CA LYS A 154 -22.94 -4.87 1.70
C LYS A 154 -23.88 -4.36 0.59
N PRO A 155 -23.56 -3.26 -0.10
CA PRO A 155 -24.45 -2.73 -1.12
C PRO A 155 -24.54 -3.70 -2.30
N LEU A 156 -25.77 -3.99 -2.76
CA LEU A 156 -26.05 -4.87 -3.92
C LEU A 156 -25.47 -4.32 -5.25
N LYS A 157 -25.08 -3.04 -5.28
CA LYS A 157 -24.37 -2.38 -6.37
C LYS A 157 -23.26 -1.51 -5.78
N ARG A 158 -22.05 -1.54 -6.35
CA ARG A 158 -20.98 -0.59 -5.99
C ARG A 158 -21.50 0.83 -6.24
N ALA A 159 -21.67 1.62 -5.18
CA ALA A 159 -22.09 3.01 -5.29
C ALA A 159 -20.91 3.89 -5.79
N GLY A 160 -20.51 3.75 -7.05
CA GLY A 160 -19.34 4.46 -7.56
C GLY A 160 -19.26 4.60 -9.08
N THR A 161 -19.97 3.78 -9.86
CA THR A 161 -19.90 3.84 -11.33
C THR A 161 -20.75 4.97 -11.93
N ASP A 162 -21.77 5.47 -11.24
CA ASP A 162 -22.79 6.29 -11.94
C ASP A 162 -22.73 7.80 -11.60
N SER A 163 -22.04 8.19 -10.52
CA SER A 163 -22.08 9.58 -10.00
C SER A 163 -20.83 10.42 -10.29
N TYR A 164 -19.71 9.82 -10.70
CA TYR A 164 -18.52 10.57 -11.14
C TYR A 164 -18.53 10.89 -12.65
N TYR A 165 -19.35 10.19 -13.44
CA TYR A 165 -19.33 10.30 -14.91
C TYR A 165 -20.50 11.07 -15.51
N THR A 166 -21.44 11.55 -14.68
CA THR A 166 -22.58 12.37 -15.12
C THR A 166 -22.59 13.71 -14.39
N LYS A 167 -21.56 14.53 -14.63
CA LYS A 167 -21.64 15.99 -14.56
C LYS A 167 -20.33 16.61 -15.03
N SER A 168 -20.32 17.03 -16.29
CA SER A 168 -19.64 18.24 -16.74
C SER A 168 -20.57 18.90 -17.77
N PRO A 169 -20.74 20.23 -17.73
CA PRO A 169 -21.64 20.97 -18.62
C PRO A 169 -21.24 20.85 -20.09
#